data_AF-A0A158R5C0-F1
#
_entry.id   AF-A0A158R5C0-F1
#
_cell.length_a   1.000
_cell.length_b   1.000
_cell.length_c   1.000
_cell.angle_alpha   90.00
_cell.angle_beta   90.00
_cell.angle_gamma   90.00
#
_symmetry.space_group_name_H-M   'P 1'
#
loop_
_entity.id
_entity.type
_entity.pdbx_description
1 polymer ?
#
loop_
_entity_poly.entity_id
_entity_poly.type
_entity_poly.pdbx_seq_one_letter_code
_entity_poly.pdbx_strand_id
1 'polypeptide(L)'
;MDLKQLTSGLIFDPLPEFPFEQRASSSCALIDTFQLAVANILRYVPQKHYKSLAKEFMTELLTYGHIYAVPLKDVPGKLTALLVLISCSFVTAFQMIPNYSTKQLYGKYFITLINAGRKYLGVNDLSGKVFVPSGLGGMSGAQAKAARICGCIGVIAEVRYLIMWLDVYSDNLDEIIQLINQYRQSKESLSIGYLENIVELWERLADEETDSVDDKSFKYPSYMQDIMGDIFSMGFGPFCWICTSGDANDLKITDNLACEAIDMVAEKSVPSSVCEQYRDNQRWICEADKHQLVVGSQARILYSDQAGRIAISLKFNEAVRCGKLKSGVVINRDHYDVSGTNSPFRETSNIVEGSAYWLSKPEMLSWDVSNGVARRSWSGNRKAQETIKNFMDDDPELLVTLPNQIDISELDIL
;
A
#
# COMPACT_ATOMS: atom_id res chain seq x y z
N MET A 1 -8.08 22.35 11.22
CA MET A 1 -6.96 22.47 12.17
C MET A 1 -6.11 23.69 11.82
N ASP A 2 -5.72 24.50 12.80
CA ASP A 2 -4.58 25.41 12.66
C ASP A 2 -3.30 24.59 12.86
N LEU A 3 -2.44 24.52 11.84
CA LEU A 3 -1.19 23.73 11.84
C LEU A 3 -0.25 24.09 13.01
N LYS A 4 -0.42 25.28 13.61
CA LYS A 4 0.28 25.71 14.82
C LYS A 4 0.00 24.82 16.03
N GLN A 5 -1.16 24.16 16.10
CA GLN A 5 -1.48 23.23 17.19
C GLN A 5 -0.67 21.93 17.14
N LEU A 6 -0.22 21.47 15.96
CA LEU A 6 0.62 20.26 15.84
C LEU A 6 2.02 20.45 16.43
N THR A 7 2.47 21.70 16.54
CA THR A 7 3.82 22.07 16.99
C THR A 7 3.82 22.77 18.35
N SER A 8 2.64 22.95 18.97
CA SER A 8 2.50 23.78 20.17
C SER A 8 3.06 23.12 21.43
N GLY A 9 3.25 21.79 21.45
CA GLY A 9 3.63 21.04 22.66
C GLY A 9 2.56 21.05 23.76
N LEU A 10 1.43 21.74 23.56
CA LEU A 10 0.35 21.96 24.52
C LEU A 10 -0.82 20.98 24.33
N ILE A 11 -0.57 19.82 23.72
CA ILE A 11 -1.62 18.87 23.31
C ILE A 11 -2.40 18.31 24.51
N PHE A 12 -1.83 18.37 25.72
CA PHE A 12 -2.44 17.86 26.95
C PHE A 12 -3.01 18.97 27.86
N ASP A 13 -3.06 20.23 27.40
CA ASP A 13 -3.49 21.36 28.22
C ASP A 13 -4.47 22.30 27.50
N PRO A 14 -5.80 22.17 27.73
CA PRO A 14 -6.47 21.11 28.52
C PRO A 14 -6.45 19.74 27.81
N LEU A 15 -6.77 18.66 28.55
CA LEU A 15 -6.96 17.34 27.93
C LEU A 15 -8.09 17.42 26.88
N PRO A 16 -7.86 16.96 25.65
CA PRO A 16 -8.89 16.94 24.61
C PRO A 16 -10.01 15.93 24.93
N GLU A 17 -11.22 16.20 24.45
CA GLU A 17 -12.40 15.37 24.68
C GLU A 17 -12.28 14.00 24.00
N PHE A 18 -12.79 12.96 24.66
CA PHE A 18 -12.75 11.59 24.16
C PHE A 18 -13.86 11.33 23.14
N PRO A 19 -13.52 10.91 21.91
CA PRO A 19 -14.53 10.67 20.92
C PRO A 19 -15.13 9.26 20.96
N PHE A 20 -16.40 9.20 20.60
CA PHE A 20 -17.20 7.99 20.41
C PHE A 20 -17.11 7.51 18.95
N GLU A 21 -15.90 7.24 18.45
CA GLU A 21 -15.74 6.60 17.13
C GLU A 21 -15.69 5.07 17.23
N GLN A 22 -16.01 4.42 16.11
CA GLN A 22 -16.00 2.96 15.96
C GLN A 22 -14.56 2.44 16.06
N ARG A 23 -14.29 1.61 17.08
CA ARG A 23 -12.95 1.05 17.34
C ARG A 23 -12.92 -0.42 16.94
N ALA A 24 -11.79 -0.87 16.40
CA ALA A 24 -11.58 -2.29 16.18
C ALA A 24 -11.55 -2.99 17.56
N SER A 25 -12.45 -3.94 17.78
CA SER A 25 -12.41 -4.79 18.96
C SER A 25 -11.56 -6.02 18.65
N SER A 26 -10.65 -6.36 19.56
CA SER A 26 -9.95 -7.63 19.54
C SER A 26 -10.09 -8.30 20.90
N SER A 27 -10.46 -9.57 20.92
CA SER A 27 -10.54 -10.36 22.16
C SER A 27 -9.23 -11.10 22.37
N CYS A 28 -8.13 -10.40 22.70
CA CYS A 28 -6.92 -11.08 23.12
C CYS A 28 -5.92 -10.15 23.81
N ALA A 29 -6.04 -10.00 25.12
CA ALA A 29 -4.88 -9.65 25.93
C ALA A 29 -4.96 -10.42 27.26
N LEU A 30 -3.86 -11.06 27.66
CA LEU A 30 -3.74 -11.67 28.99
C LEU A 30 -3.79 -10.57 30.05
N ILE A 31 -4.74 -10.68 30.98
CA ILE A 31 -5.03 -9.70 32.05
C ILE A 31 -3.77 -9.30 32.82
N ASP A 32 -2.84 -10.25 33.01
CA ASP A 32 -1.60 -10.06 33.78
C ASP A 32 -0.65 -9.01 33.18
N THR A 33 -0.86 -8.59 31.93
CA THR A 33 -0.02 -7.58 31.25
C THR A 33 -0.64 -6.18 31.20
N PHE A 34 -1.88 -6.01 31.69
CA PHE A 34 -2.63 -4.76 31.49
C PHE A 34 -2.03 -3.59 32.27
N GLN A 35 -1.55 -3.86 33.49
CA GLN A 35 -0.87 -2.86 34.31
C GLN A 35 0.39 -2.34 33.62
N LEU A 36 1.17 -3.23 32.99
CA LEU A 36 2.37 -2.86 32.24
C LEU A 36 2.01 -2.08 30.97
N ALA A 37 0.95 -2.46 30.26
CA ALA A 37 0.47 -1.75 29.07
C ALA A 37 0.05 -0.31 29.41
N VAL A 38 -0.73 -0.13 30.49
CA VAL A 38 -1.12 1.21 30.98
C VAL A 38 0.09 2.01 31.44
N ALA A 39 1.04 1.40 32.15
CA ALA A 39 2.27 2.08 32.56
C ALA A 39 3.14 2.53 31.38
N ASN A 40 3.19 1.75 30.29
CA ASN A 40 3.96 2.07 29.10
C ASN A 40 3.41 3.30 28.36
N ILE A 41 2.08 3.42 28.21
CA ILE A 41 1.48 4.55 27.49
C ILE A 41 1.52 5.85 28.32
N LEU A 42 1.43 5.76 29.66
CA LEU A 42 1.50 6.94 30.54
C LEU A 42 2.84 7.66 30.48
N ARG A 43 3.92 7.01 30.01
CA ARG A 43 5.24 7.65 29.79
C ARG A 43 5.19 8.81 28.79
N TYR A 44 4.17 8.87 27.93
CA TYR A 44 4.02 9.90 26.90
C TYR A 44 3.15 11.10 27.33
N VAL A 45 2.67 11.11 28.59
CA VAL A 45 1.74 12.13 29.11
C VAL A 45 2.38 12.87 30.29
N PRO A 46 2.06 14.16 30.52
CA PRO A 46 2.37 14.84 31.78
C PRO A 46 1.81 14.13 33.02
N GLN A 47 2.60 14.04 34.10
CA GLN A 47 2.25 13.32 35.33
C GLN A 47 0.92 13.75 35.97
N LYS A 48 0.56 15.04 35.84
CA LYS A 48 -0.70 15.59 36.37
C LYS A 48 -1.95 14.86 35.86
N HIS A 49 -1.88 14.21 34.68
CA HIS A 49 -3.01 13.54 34.04
C HIS A 49 -3.06 12.03 34.27
N TYR A 50 -2.05 11.45 34.95
CA TYR A 50 -1.91 9.99 35.09
C TYR A 50 -3.12 9.33 35.71
N LYS A 51 -3.70 9.93 36.74
CA LYS A 51 -4.84 9.35 37.47
C LYS A 51 -6.11 9.27 36.61
N SER A 52 -6.32 10.23 35.72
CA SER A 52 -7.48 10.24 34.81
C SER A 52 -7.27 9.23 33.68
N LEU A 53 -6.16 9.38 32.96
CA LEU A 53 -5.89 8.59 31.76
C LEU A 53 -5.63 7.10 32.07
N ALA A 54 -5.07 6.77 33.25
CA ALA A 54 -4.88 5.36 33.63
C ALA A 54 -6.20 4.59 33.66
N LYS A 55 -7.29 5.22 34.13
CA LYS A 55 -8.62 4.61 34.16
C LYS A 55 -9.18 4.44 32.77
N GLU A 56 -9.01 5.46 31.92
CA GLU A 56 -9.51 5.43 30.55
C GLU A 56 -8.77 4.39 29.71
N PHE A 57 -7.44 4.34 29.77
CA PHE A 57 -6.64 3.33 29.09
C PHE A 57 -6.95 1.90 29.56
N MET A 58 -7.23 1.73 30.85
CA MET A 58 -7.70 0.44 31.36
C MET A 58 -9.07 0.06 30.78
N THR A 59 -10.00 1.02 30.69
CA THR A 59 -11.30 0.82 30.04
C THR A 59 -11.12 0.47 28.57
N GLU A 60 -10.19 1.10 27.84
CA GLU A 60 -9.91 0.78 26.44
C GLU A 60 -9.38 -0.65 26.27
N LEU A 61 -8.46 -1.09 27.13
CA LEU A 61 -7.98 -2.47 27.13
C LEU A 61 -9.11 -3.47 27.40
N LEU A 62 -9.94 -3.21 28.40
CA LEU A 62 -11.04 -4.11 28.77
C LEU A 62 -12.13 -4.16 27.69
N THR A 63 -12.39 -3.02 27.03
CA THR A 63 -13.48 -2.90 26.05
C THR A 63 -13.04 -3.35 24.65
N TYR A 64 -11.81 -3.02 24.24
CA TYR A 64 -11.35 -3.18 22.87
C TYR A 64 -10.13 -4.10 22.73
N GLY A 65 -9.52 -4.53 23.83
CA GLY A 65 -8.29 -5.32 23.84
C GLY A 65 -7.02 -4.51 23.52
N HIS A 66 -7.12 -3.18 23.38
CA HIS A 66 -6.01 -2.31 23.00
C HIS A 66 -6.17 -0.89 23.58
N ILE A 67 -5.04 -0.21 23.87
CA ILE A 67 -5.03 1.22 24.22
C ILE A 67 -4.79 2.02 22.93
N TYR A 68 -5.83 2.68 22.45
CA TYR A 68 -5.75 3.55 21.28
C TYR A 68 -5.28 4.96 21.64
N ALA A 69 -5.46 5.38 22.90
CA ALA A 69 -5.06 6.70 23.39
C ALA A 69 -5.54 7.84 22.46
N VAL A 70 -6.86 7.85 22.20
CA VAL A 70 -7.55 8.78 21.28
C VAL A 70 -8.01 10.12 21.91
N PRO A 71 -7.43 10.70 22.97
CA PRO A 71 -7.60 12.14 23.17
C PRO A 71 -7.01 12.93 21.98
N LEU A 72 -6.04 12.36 21.26
CA LEU A 72 -5.19 13.08 20.30
C LEU A 72 -5.75 13.25 18.88
N LYS A 73 -6.97 12.78 18.58
CA LYS A 73 -7.49 12.72 17.20
C LYS A 73 -8.70 13.60 16.90
N ASP A 74 -9.52 13.95 17.88
CA ASP A 74 -10.78 14.65 17.61
C ASP A 74 -10.62 16.16 17.70
N VAL A 75 -9.94 16.67 16.67
CA VAL A 75 -10.04 18.06 16.25
C VAL A 75 -11.08 18.10 15.12
N PRO A 76 -12.11 18.96 15.14
CA PRO A 76 -13.11 19.02 14.09
C PRO A 76 -12.46 19.34 12.73
N GLY A 77 -12.50 18.35 11.83
CA GLY A 77 -11.98 18.39 10.47
C GLY A 77 -11.59 16.99 10.00
N LYS A 78 -12.11 16.55 8.84
CA LYS A 78 -11.70 15.26 8.24
C LYS A 78 -10.17 15.19 8.17
N LEU A 79 -9.60 14.09 8.69
CA LEU A 79 -8.19 13.71 8.52
C LEU A 79 -7.93 13.32 7.05
N THR A 80 -8.04 14.29 6.15
CA THR A 80 -7.50 14.20 4.80
C THR A 80 -6.06 14.69 4.84
N ALA A 81 -5.17 14.04 4.08
CA ALA A 81 -3.74 14.36 4.01
C ALA A 81 -3.54 15.88 3.94
N LEU A 82 -3.20 16.49 5.08
CA LEU A 82 -3.09 17.93 5.21
C LEU A 82 -1.64 18.32 5.00
N LEU A 83 -1.45 19.34 4.17
CA LEU A 83 -0.16 19.94 3.91
C LEU A 83 0.45 20.47 5.21
N VAL A 84 1.57 19.92 5.64
CA VAL A 84 2.36 20.48 6.74
C VAL A 84 3.47 21.32 6.11
N LEU A 85 3.48 22.64 6.24
CA LEU A 85 4.68 23.41 5.91
C LEU A 85 5.46 23.62 7.22
N ILE A 86 6.19 22.58 7.65
CA ILE A 86 7.26 22.73 8.66
C ILE A 86 8.53 23.13 7.90
N SER A 87 9.43 23.85 8.58
CA SER A 87 10.73 24.32 8.06
C SER A 87 11.61 23.24 7.41
N CYS A 88 11.28 21.96 7.58
CA CYS A 88 11.87 20.83 6.87
C CYS A 88 10.80 20.14 6.00
N SER A 89 10.86 20.34 4.69
CA SER A 89 9.92 19.78 3.70
C SER A 89 9.84 18.25 3.72
N PHE A 90 10.87 17.57 4.23
CA PHE A 90 10.94 16.11 4.33
C PHE A 90 10.08 15.54 5.47
N VAL A 91 9.94 16.23 6.60
CA VAL A 91 9.16 15.74 7.76
C VAL A 91 7.66 15.73 7.46
N THR A 92 7.21 16.70 6.67
CA THR A 92 5.86 16.82 6.13
C THR A 92 5.44 15.62 5.27
N ALA A 93 6.34 15.17 4.40
CA ALA A 93 6.07 14.11 3.44
C ALA A 93 5.73 12.77 4.12
N PHE A 94 6.36 12.48 5.26
CA PHE A 94 6.20 11.23 6.00
C PHE A 94 4.80 11.01 6.59
N GLN A 95 4.00 12.07 6.79
CA GLN A 95 2.67 11.98 7.41
C GLN A 95 1.55 11.60 6.42
N MET A 96 1.83 11.48 5.12
CA MET A 96 0.82 11.30 4.05
C MET A 96 0.61 9.86 3.54
N ILE A 97 1.13 8.86 4.25
CA ILE A 97 1.21 7.45 3.80
C ILE A 97 -0.10 6.60 3.91
N PRO A 98 -1.16 6.91 4.69
CA PRO A 98 -2.20 5.89 4.93
C PRO A 98 -3.18 5.58 3.77
N ASN A 99 -3.41 6.50 2.82
CA ASN A 99 -4.47 6.33 1.80
C ASN A 99 -4.01 5.61 0.51
N TYR A 100 -2.91 4.87 0.59
CA TYR A 100 -2.22 4.25 -0.55
C TYR A 100 -2.84 2.92 -1.02
N SER A 101 -3.57 2.20 -0.17
CA SER A 101 -3.86 0.77 -0.39
C SER A 101 -4.79 0.50 -1.57
N THR A 102 -5.92 1.21 -1.70
CA THR A 102 -6.91 0.95 -2.77
C THR A 102 -6.38 1.23 -4.17
N LYS A 103 -5.56 2.27 -4.34
CA LYS A 103 -4.98 2.65 -5.64
C LYS A 103 -4.00 1.61 -6.17
N GLN A 104 -3.22 0.99 -5.28
CA GLN A 104 -2.26 -0.06 -5.64
C GLN A 104 -2.94 -1.33 -6.13
N LEU A 105 -4.11 -1.66 -5.57
CA LEU A 105 -4.88 -2.84 -5.94
C LEU A 105 -5.37 -2.80 -7.39
N TYR A 106 -5.89 -1.65 -7.86
CA TYR A 106 -6.37 -1.54 -9.24
C TYR A 106 -5.24 -1.72 -10.27
N GLY A 107 -4.09 -1.06 -10.05
CA GLY A 107 -2.94 -1.20 -10.92
C GLY A 107 -2.40 -2.63 -10.93
N LYS A 108 -2.33 -3.27 -9.76
CA LYS A 108 -1.95 -4.68 -9.64
C LYS A 108 -2.87 -5.60 -10.44
N TYR A 109 -4.19 -5.53 -10.23
CA TYR A 109 -5.13 -6.39 -10.95
C TYR A 109 -5.13 -6.12 -12.45
N PHE A 110 -4.99 -4.86 -12.87
CA PHE A 110 -4.85 -4.50 -14.28
C PHE A 110 -3.64 -5.18 -14.93
N ILE A 111 -2.46 -5.07 -14.30
CA ILE A 111 -1.23 -5.70 -14.79
C ILE A 111 -1.36 -7.22 -14.82
N THR A 112 -1.93 -7.83 -13.77
CA THR A 112 -2.19 -9.28 -13.75
C THR A 112 -3.10 -9.72 -14.89
N LEU A 113 -4.21 -9.03 -15.13
CA LEU A 113 -5.19 -9.41 -16.15
C LEU A 113 -4.64 -9.29 -17.57
N ILE A 114 -3.94 -8.20 -17.89
CA ILE A 114 -3.33 -8.02 -19.22
C ILE A 114 -2.26 -9.08 -19.48
N ASN A 115 -1.41 -9.37 -18.49
CA ASN A 115 -0.40 -10.42 -18.63
C ASN A 115 -1.03 -11.83 -18.72
N ALA A 116 -2.11 -12.10 -17.98
CA ALA A 116 -2.87 -13.34 -18.10
C ALA A 116 -3.51 -13.49 -19.50
N GLY A 117 -4.03 -12.39 -20.05
CA GLY A 117 -4.54 -12.33 -21.43
C GLY A 117 -3.47 -12.70 -22.45
N ARG A 118 -2.27 -12.14 -22.30
CA ARG A 118 -1.15 -12.43 -23.20
C ARG A 118 -0.67 -13.87 -23.06
N LYS A 119 -0.47 -14.33 -21.82
CA LYS A 119 0.13 -15.65 -21.53
C LYS A 119 -0.83 -16.82 -21.80
N TYR A 120 -2.08 -16.73 -21.36
CA TYR A 120 -3.01 -17.86 -21.43
C TYR A 120 -3.97 -17.81 -22.62
N LEU A 121 -4.27 -16.61 -23.12
CA LEU A 121 -5.21 -16.43 -24.24
C LEU A 121 -4.52 -15.97 -25.53
N GLY A 122 -3.22 -15.61 -25.49
CA GLY A 122 -2.48 -15.14 -26.67
C GLY A 122 -2.96 -13.79 -27.21
N VAL A 123 -3.63 -12.97 -26.38
CA VAL A 123 -4.22 -11.70 -26.80
C VAL A 123 -3.68 -10.51 -26.00
N ASN A 124 -3.55 -9.36 -26.65
CA ASN A 124 -3.20 -8.09 -26.01
C ASN A 124 -4.44 -7.21 -25.70
N ASP A 125 -5.60 -7.62 -26.21
CA ASP A 125 -6.88 -6.98 -26.01
C ASP A 125 -7.86 -7.99 -25.40
N LEU A 126 -8.47 -7.60 -24.27
CA LEU A 126 -9.41 -8.44 -23.53
C LEU A 126 -10.87 -8.09 -23.85
N SER A 127 -11.14 -7.22 -24.83
CA SER A 127 -12.48 -6.97 -25.33
C SER A 127 -13.19 -8.26 -25.74
N GLY A 128 -14.38 -8.48 -25.17
CA GLY A 128 -15.17 -9.70 -25.37
C GLY A 128 -14.64 -10.94 -24.63
N LYS A 129 -13.58 -10.82 -23.83
CA LYS A 129 -13.17 -11.88 -22.88
C LYS A 129 -13.93 -11.74 -21.56
N VAL A 130 -14.09 -12.85 -20.86
CA VAL A 130 -14.82 -12.90 -19.58
C VAL A 130 -13.86 -13.29 -18.48
N PHE A 131 -13.86 -12.53 -17.40
CA PHE A 131 -13.10 -12.76 -16.19
C PHE A 131 -14.07 -13.07 -15.04
N VAL A 132 -13.95 -14.25 -14.44
CA VAL A 132 -14.91 -14.76 -13.45
C VAL A 132 -14.22 -15.00 -12.10
N PRO A 133 -14.02 -13.97 -11.26
CA PRO A 133 -13.49 -14.14 -9.91
C PRO A 133 -14.62 -14.21 -8.84
N SER A 134 -14.22 -14.34 -7.59
CA SER A 134 -15.11 -14.15 -6.43
C SER A 134 -14.58 -13.12 -5.44
N GLY A 135 -15.50 -12.59 -4.63
CA GLY A 135 -15.25 -11.68 -3.54
C GLY A 135 -15.24 -10.20 -3.95
N LEU A 136 -15.96 -9.39 -3.19
CA LEU A 136 -16.03 -7.92 -3.27
C LEU A 136 -15.65 -7.27 -1.93
N GLY A 137 -14.75 -7.92 -1.17
CA GLY A 137 -14.17 -7.37 0.04
C GLY A 137 -13.21 -6.20 -0.21
N GLY A 138 -12.56 -5.69 0.83
CA GLY A 138 -11.76 -4.45 0.73
C GLY A 138 -10.63 -4.48 -0.33
N MET A 139 -10.03 -5.64 -0.59
CA MET A 139 -9.04 -5.82 -1.66
C MET A 139 -9.67 -6.36 -2.95
N SER A 140 -10.48 -7.41 -2.83
CA SER A 140 -11.08 -8.13 -3.95
C SER A 140 -12.12 -7.29 -4.72
N GLY A 141 -12.69 -6.26 -4.12
CA GLY A 141 -13.55 -5.28 -4.79
C GLY A 141 -12.87 -4.47 -5.90
N ALA A 142 -11.52 -4.42 -5.93
CA ALA A 142 -10.79 -3.77 -7.02
C ALA A 142 -10.81 -4.58 -8.33
N GLN A 143 -11.13 -5.88 -8.28
CA GLN A 143 -11.17 -6.78 -9.43
C GLN A 143 -12.19 -6.33 -10.50
N ALA A 144 -13.38 -5.92 -10.05
CA ALA A 144 -14.45 -5.43 -10.92
C ALA A 144 -13.99 -4.25 -11.79
N LYS A 145 -13.36 -3.26 -11.14
CA LYS A 145 -12.85 -2.08 -11.83
C LYS A 145 -11.66 -2.40 -12.72
N ALA A 146 -10.76 -3.29 -12.28
CA ALA A 146 -9.64 -3.72 -13.10
C ALA A 146 -10.13 -4.41 -14.38
N ALA A 147 -11.14 -5.28 -14.29
CA ALA A 147 -11.77 -5.89 -15.46
C ALA A 147 -12.30 -4.84 -16.45
N ARG A 148 -12.99 -3.82 -15.93
CA ARG A 148 -13.47 -2.68 -16.73
C ARG A 148 -12.34 -1.93 -17.42
N ILE A 149 -11.26 -1.64 -16.72
CA ILE A 149 -10.09 -0.91 -17.25
C ILE A 149 -9.36 -1.73 -18.31
N CYS A 150 -9.26 -3.05 -18.11
CA CYS A 150 -8.68 -3.96 -19.09
C CYS A 150 -9.54 -4.11 -20.35
N GLY A 151 -10.83 -3.74 -20.29
CA GLY A 151 -11.77 -3.86 -21.40
C GLY A 151 -12.51 -5.19 -21.45
N CYS A 152 -12.43 -6.04 -20.42
CA CYS A 152 -13.15 -7.30 -20.37
C CYS A 152 -14.49 -7.21 -19.63
N ILE A 153 -15.24 -8.31 -19.70
CA ILE A 153 -16.46 -8.54 -18.93
C ILE A 153 -16.04 -9.19 -17.61
N GLY A 154 -16.22 -8.52 -16.49
CA GLY A 154 -15.96 -9.06 -15.16
C GLY A 154 -17.26 -9.58 -14.53
N VAL A 155 -17.29 -10.84 -14.09
CA VAL A 155 -18.44 -11.43 -13.37
C VAL A 155 -17.96 -11.88 -11.99
N ILE A 156 -18.28 -11.09 -10.96
CA ILE A 156 -17.71 -11.23 -9.63
C ILE A 156 -18.79 -11.76 -8.69
N ALA A 157 -18.63 -13.00 -8.25
CA ALA A 157 -19.56 -13.61 -7.30
C ALA A 157 -19.29 -13.13 -5.87
N GLU A 158 -20.34 -12.74 -5.15
CA GLU A 158 -20.29 -12.29 -3.76
C GLU A 158 -21.61 -12.58 -3.06
N VAL A 159 -21.52 -13.22 -1.89
CA VAL A 159 -22.69 -13.65 -1.08
C VAL A 159 -23.25 -12.47 -0.25
N ARG A 160 -22.49 -11.39 -0.08
CA ARG A 160 -22.91 -10.20 0.68
C ARG A 160 -23.11 -9.01 -0.22
N TYR A 161 -24.28 -8.39 -0.16
CA TYR A 161 -24.53 -7.14 -0.86
C TYR A 161 -23.57 -6.04 -0.39
N LEU A 162 -22.56 -5.77 -1.21
CA LEU A 162 -21.57 -4.72 -1.02
C LEU A 162 -21.72 -3.74 -2.19
N ILE A 163 -22.20 -2.53 -1.90
CA ILE A 163 -22.31 -1.46 -2.90
C ILE A 163 -20.90 -0.98 -3.22
N MET A 164 -20.24 -1.58 -4.21
CA MET A 164 -18.93 -1.14 -4.66
C MET A 164 -18.72 -1.40 -6.15
N TRP A 165 -18.46 -0.31 -6.90
CA TRP A 165 -17.75 -0.27 -8.20
C TRP A 165 -18.16 -1.30 -9.28
N LEU A 166 -19.41 -1.77 -9.27
CA LEU A 166 -20.01 -2.63 -10.28
C LEU A 166 -21.04 -1.86 -11.11
N ASP A 167 -21.19 -2.23 -12.37
CA ASP A 167 -22.16 -1.61 -13.28
C ASP A 167 -23.56 -2.18 -13.07
N VAL A 168 -23.67 -3.50 -12.89
CA VAL A 168 -24.94 -4.23 -12.72
C VAL A 168 -24.81 -5.33 -11.66
N TYR A 169 -25.95 -5.72 -11.09
CA TYR A 169 -26.05 -6.80 -10.12
C TYR A 169 -27.19 -7.72 -10.54
N SER A 170 -26.99 -9.03 -10.41
CA SER A 170 -28.05 -10.01 -10.61
C SER A 170 -27.78 -11.24 -9.73
N ASP A 171 -28.85 -11.83 -9.20
CA ASP A 171 -28.84 -13.16 -8.58
C ASP A 171 -29.29 -14.25 -9.57
N ASN A 172 -29.68 -13.86 -10.80
CA ASN A 172 -30.18 -14.75 -11.83
C ASN A 172 -29.09 -15.11 -12.85
N LEU A 173 -28.70 -16.39 -12.86
CA LEU A 173 -27.67 -16.89 -13.77
C LEU A 173 -28.03 -16.73 -15.25
N ASP A 174 -29.28 -16.88 -15.66
CA ASP A 174 -29.66 -16.76 -17.07
C ASP A 174 -29.56 -15.31 -17.57
N GLU A 175 -29.89 -14.34 -16.71
CA GLU A 175 -29.67 -12.92 -17.00
C GLU A 175 -28.17 -12.63 -17.16
N ILE A 176 -27.32 -13.18 -16.27
CA ILE A 176 -25.87 -13.03 -16.34
C ILE A 176 -25.32 -13.60 -17.66
N ILE A 177 -25.76 -14.80 -18.07
CA ILE A 177 -25.34 -15.40 -19.34
C ILE A 177 -25.79 -14.55 -20.54
N GLN A 178 -27.01 -13.99 -20.50
CA GLN A 178 -27.50 -13.08 -21.55
C GLN A 178 -26.63 -11.82 -21.66
N LEU A 179 -26.31 -11.19 -20.53
CA LEU A 179 -25.42 -10.02 -20.47
C LEU A 179 -24.02 -10.35 -20.97
N ILE A 180 -23.44 -11.49 -20.56
CA ILE A 180 -22.15 -11.95 -21.07
C ILE A 180 -22.19 -12.06 -22.60
N ASN A 181 -23.21 -12.72 -23.15
CA ASN A 181 -23.31 -12.93 -24.60
C ASN A 181 -23.50 -11.62 -25.37
N GLN A 182 -24.32 -10.71 -24.85
CA GLN A 182 -24.52 -9.38 -25.43
C GLN A 182 -23.21 -8.59 -25.49
N TYR A 183 -22.48 -8.50 -24.38
CA TYR A 183 -21.26 -7.70 -24.30
C TYR A 183 -20.07 -8.37 -24.99
N ARG A 184 -20.07 -9.69 -25.11
CA ARG A 184 -19.12 -10.43 -25.97
C ARG A 184 -19.26 -10.00 -27.43
N GLN A 185 -20.49 -9.82 -27.89
CA GLN A 185 -20.79 -9.42 -29.27
C GLN A 185 -20.48 -7.93 -29.51
N SER A 186 -20.85 -7.05 -28.58
CA SER A 186 -20.56 -5.61 -28.70
C SER A 186 -19.07 -5.27 -28.47
N LYS A 187 -18.31 -6.18 -27.86
CA LYS A 187 -16.91 -5.98 -27.42
C LYS A 187 -16.76 -4.86 -26.39
N GLU A 188 -17.86 -4.47 -25.76
CA GLU A 188 -17.88 -3.53 -24.66
C GLU A 188 -17.51 -4.22 -23.35
N SER A 189 -17.12 -3.42 -22.37
CA SER A 189 -16.72 -3.88 -21.05
C SER A 189 -17.81 -3.64 -20.04
N LEU A 190 -18.04 -4.63 -19.17
CA LEU A 190 -19.10 -4.64 -18.18
C LEU A 190 -18.60 -5.32 -16.90
N SER A 191 -19.03 -4.82 -15.74
CA SER A 191 -18.78 -5.44 -14.45
C SER A 191 -20.10 -5.84 -13.79
N ILE A 192 -20.26 -7.14 -13.58
CA ILE A 192 -21.46 -7.79 -13.09
C ILE A 192 -21.16 -8.34 -11.69
N GLY A 193 -21.96 -7.96 -10.69
CA GLY A 193 -21.97 -8.61 -9.39
C GLY A 193 -22.98 -9.75 -9.40
N TYR A 194 -22.50 -10.99 -9.24
CA TYR A 194 -23.38 -12.14 -9.01
C TYR A 194 -23.61 -12.29 -7.51
N LEU A 195 -24.86 -12.14 -7.06
CA LEU A 195 -25.19 -12.03 -5.63
C LEU A 195 -25.33 -13.37 -4.89
N GLU A 196 -24.65 -14.41 -5.38
CA GLU A 196 -24.74 -15.77 -4.86
C GLU A 196 -23.36 -16.45 -4.87
N ASN A 197 -23.33 -17.76 -4.60
CA ASN A 197 -22.11 -18.52 -4.47
C ASN A 197 -21.42 -18.72 -5.83
N ILE A 198 -20.12 -18.42 -5.88
CA ILE A 198 -19.27 -18.63 -7.07
C ILE A 198 -19.34 -20.05 -7.65
N VAL A 199 -19.59 -21.06 -6.81
CA VAL A 199 -19.72 -22.46 -7.24
C VAL A 199 -20.86 -22.63 -8.24
N GLU A 200 -22.03 -22.05 -7.96
CA GLU A 200 -23.22 -22.15 -8.83
C GLU A 200 -22.96 -21.50 -10.20
N LEU A 201 -22.24 -20.37 -10.19
CA LEU A 201 -21.81 -19.71 -11.43
C LEU A 201 -20.84 -20.58 -12.23
N TRP A 202 -19.86 -21.21 -11.57
CA TRP A 202 -18.94 -22.12 -12.26
C TRP A 202 -19.63 -23.34 -12.82
N GLU A 203 -20.49 -24.01 -12.04
CA GLU A 203 -21.26 -25.18 -12.50
C GLU A 203 -22.09 -24.83 -13.73
N ARG A 204 -22.81 -23.70 -13.69
CA ARG A 204 -23.62 -23.22 -14.82
C ARG A 204 -22.81 -22.83 -16.06
N LEU A 205 -21.59 -22.35 -15.87
CA LEU A 205 -20.64 -22.08 -16.97
C LEU A 205 -19.96 -23.36 -17.48
N ALA A 206 -19.85 -24.39 -16.63
CA ALA A 206 -19.18 -25.66 -16.91
C ALA A 206 -20.13 -26.74 -17.47
N ASP A 207 -21.44 -26.54 -17.45
CA ASP A 207 -22.45 -27.39 -18.12
C ASP A 207 -22.24 -27.54 -19.66
N GLU A 208 -21.11 -27.07 -20.20
CA GLU A 208 -20.59 -27.35 -21.55
C GLU A 208 -19.47 -28.41 -21.64
N GLU A 209 -18.92 -28.94 -20.54
CA GLU A 209 -18.16 -30.21 -20.43
C GLU A 209 -17.34 -30.20 -19.12
N THR A 210 -17.28 -31.31 -18.38
CA THR A 210 -16.08 -32.17 -18.27
C THR A 210 -16.11 -33.08 -17.05
N ASP A 211 -15.79 -34.35 -17.28
CA ASP A 211 -15.20 -35.24 -16.28
C ASP A 211 -13.84 -34.70 -15.84
N SER A 212 -13.61 -34.53 -14.53
CA SER A 212 -12.30 -34.19 -13.98
C SER A 212 -11.91 -35.13 -12.85
N VAL A 213 -10.63 -35.51 -12.81
CA VAL A 213 -10.02 -36.36 -11.78
C VAL A 213 -9.07 -35.48 -10.96
N ASP A 214 -9.24 -35.47 -9.64
CA ASP A 214 -8.38 -34.77 -8.68
C ASP A 214 -7.22 -35.67 -8.24
N ASP A 215 -6.05 -35.46 -8.83
CA ASP A 215 -4.81 -36.17 -8.47
C ASP A 215 -3.95 -35.40 -7.46
N LYS A 216 -4.51 -34.35 -6.83
CA LYS A 216 -3.83 -33.43 -5.90
C LYS A 216 -2.68 -32.63 -6.51
N SER A 217 -2.48 -32.67 -7.83
CA SER A 217 -1.61 -31.74 -8.54
C SER A 217 -2.39 -30.47 -8.93
N PHE A 218 -1.74 -29.32 -8.96
CA PHE A 218 -2.38 -28.10 -9.42
C PHE A 218 -2.45 -28.10 -10.95
N LYS A 219 -3.64 -28.39 -11.50
CA LYS A 219 -3.91 -28.26 -12.94
C LYS A 219 -3.76 -26.83 -13.45
N TYR A 220 -4.07 -25.84 -12.60
CA TYR A 220 -4.04 -24.42 -12.94
C TYR A 220 -2.89 -23.69 -12.24
N PRO A 221 -2.14 -22.83 -12.96
CA PRO A 221 -1.00 -22.11 -12.39
C PRO A 221 -1.44 -21.00 -11.43
N SER A 222 -0.58 -20.71 -10.44
CA SER A 222 -0.73 -19.55 -9.57
C SER A 222 -0.27 -18.28 -10.28
N TYR A 223 -1.08 -17.21 -10.27
CA TYR A 223 -0.66 -15.92 -10.87
C TYR A 223 0.60 -15.33 -10.22
N MET A 224 0.84 -15.61 -8.93
CA MET A 224 2.05 -15.15 -8.25
C MET A 224 3.29 -15.81 -8.84
N GLN A 225 3.23 -17.14 -8.96
CA GLN A 225 4.37 -17.92 -9.43
C GLN A 225 4.58 -17.76 -10.93
N ASP A 226 3.48 -17.75 -11.69
CA ASP A 226 3.52 -17.87 -13.15
C ASP A 226 3.41 -16.53 -13.88
N ILE A 227 3.01 -15.43 -13.23
CA ILE A 227 2.94 -14.12 -13.88
C ILE A 227 3.80 -13.10 -13.13
N MET A 228 3.49 -12.88 -11.85
CA MET A 228 4.11 -11.80 -11.09
C MET A 228 5.58 -12.07 -10.81
N GLY A 229 5.97 -13.33 -10.61
CA GLY A 229 7.35 -13.76 -10.48
C GLY A 229 8.22 -13.37 -11.68
N ASP A 230 7.72 -13.53 -12.91
CA ASP A 230 8.43 -13.12 -14.13
C ASP A 230 8.52 -11.59 -14.25
N ILE A 231 7.43 -10.89 -13.93
CA ILE A 231 7.39 -9.41 -13.92
C ILE A 231 8.43 -8.86 -12.92
N PHE A 232 8.46 -9.41 -11.71
CA PHE A 232 9.46 -9.06 -10.70
C PHE A 232 10.88 -9.41 -11.16
N SER A 233 11.08 -10.55 -11.81
CA SER A 233 12.40 -10.95 -12.34
C SER A 233 12.92 -9.98 -13.41
N MET A 234 12.05 -9.28 -14.13
CA MET A 234 12.41 -8.19 -15.04
C MET A 234 12.69 -6.86 -14.32
N GLY A 235 12.57 -6.80 -13.00
CA GLY A 235 12.74 -5.60 -12.16
C GLY A 235 11.48 -4.75 -12.01
N PHE A 236 10.38 -5.08 -12.71
CA PHE A 236 9.15 -4.30 -12.66
C PHE A 236 8.43 -4.51 -11.34
N GLY A 237 8.07 -3.40 -10.71
CA GLY A 237 7.25 -3.43 -9.51
C GLY A 237 6.69 -2.05 -9.18
N PRO A 238 5.90 -1.93 -8.11
CA PRO A 238 5.12 -0.75 -7.83
C PRO A 238 6.04 0.46 -7.58
N PHE A 239 5.86 1.48 -8.41
CA PHE A 239 6.46 2.79 -8.27
C PHE A 239 5.34 3.79 -8.09
N CYS A 240 5.29 4.41 -6.91
CA CYS A 240 4.22 5.30 -6.52
C CYS A 240 4.76 6.69 -6.22
N TRP A 241 3.92 7.71 -6.42
CA TRP A 241 4.26 9.06 -6.00
C TRP A 241 3.06 9.84 -5.47
N ILE A 242 3.34 10.86 -4.65
CA ILE A 242 2.38 11.86 -4.18
C ILE A 242 2.89 13.24 -4.59
N CYS A 243 2.02 14.04 -5.21
CA CYS A 243 2.24 15.47 -5.39
C CYS A 243 1.96 16.18 -4.07
N THR A 244 3.00 16.73 -3.42
CA THR A 244 2.81 17.36 -2.11
C THR A 244 1.98 18.63 -2.21
N SER A 245 1.84 19.24 -3.38
CA SER A 245 0.96 20.41 -3.58
C SER A 245 -0.51 20.14 -3.28
N GLY A 246 -0.94 18.87 -3.33
CA GLY A 246 -2.35 18.50 -3.25
C GLY A 246 -3.18 18.91 -4.48
N ASP A 247 -2.55 19.44 -5.53
CA ASP A 247 -3.21 19.87 -6.77
C ASP A 247 -3.34 18.71 -7.78
N ALA A 248 -4.56 18.49 -8.28
CA ALA A 248 -4.83 17.50 -9.31
C ALA A 248 -4.11 17.80 -10.64
N ASN A 249 -3.79 19.07 -10.93
CA ASN A 249 -3.02 19.42 -12.11
C ASN A 249 -1.55 18.96 -12.03
N ASP A 250 -0.94 19.03 -10.84
CA ASP A 250 0.40 18.47 -10.65
C ASP A 250 0.38 16.94 -10.85
N LEU A 251 -0.71 16.27 -10.47
CA LEU A 251 -0.88 14.84 -10.74
C LEU A 251 -0.96 14.56 -12.25
N LYS A 252 -1.73 15.34 -13.01
CA LYS A 252 -1.79 15.20 -14.48
C LYS A 252 -0.44 15.47 -15.15
N ILE A 253 0.29 16.46 -14.66
CA ILE A 253 1.64 16.76 -15.16
C ILE A 253 2.58 15.59 -14.88
N THR A 254 2.56 15.05 -13.66
CA THR A 254 3.39 13.89 -13.30
C THR A 254 2.99 12.62 -14.06
N ASP A 255 1.70 12.38 -14.32
CA ASP A 255 1.24 11.29 -15.18
C ASP A 255 1.86 11.39 -16.59
N ASN A 256 1.79 12.57 -17.22
CA ASN A 256 2.39 12.80 -18.54
C ASN A 256 3.91 12.64 -18.52
N LEU A 257 4.58 13.21 -17.52
CA LEU A 257 6.04 13.11 -17.38
C LEU A 257 6.48 11.65 -17.15
N ALA A 258 5.69 10.86 -16.44
CA ALA A 258 5.97 9.45 -16.23
C ALA A 258 5.86 8.66 -17.53
N CYS A 259 4.83 8.91 -18.35
CA CYS A 259 4.70 8.32 -19.69
C CYS A 259 5.84 8.72 -20.62
N GLU A 260 6.21 10.00 -20.66
CA GLU A 260 7.37 10.48 -21.43
C GLU A 260 8.67 9.80 -20.97
N ALA A 261 8.86 9.64 -19.65
CA ALA A 261 10.04 9.03 -19.07
C ALA A 261 10.23 7.59 -19.54
N ILE A 262 9.17 6.79 -19.50
CA ILE A 262 9.23 5.38 -19.90
C ILE A 262 9.30 5.21 -21.42
N ASP A 263 8.72 6.11 -22.22
CA ASP A 263 8.92 6.13 -23.67
C ASP A 263 10.40 6.29 -24.04
N MET A 264 11.08 7.28 -23.44
CA MET A 264 12.51 7.50 -23.71
C MET A 264 13.38 6.32 -23.26
N VAL A 265 12.96 5.54 -22.26
CA VAL A 265 13.68 4.33 -21.83
C VAL A 265 13.40 3.20 -22.81
N ALA A 266 12.14 3.00 -23.23
CA ALA A 266 11.75 1.98 -24.19
C ALA A 266 12.44 2.15 -25.56
N GLU A 267 12.70 3.39 -25.99
CA GLU A 267 13.42 3.72 -27.23
C GLU A 267 14.89 3.25 -27.25
N LYS A 268 15.51 2.99 -26.09
CA LYS A 268 16.94 2.60 -25.98
C LYS A 268 17.22 1.12 -26.29
N SER A 269 16.37 0.47 -27.09
CA SER A 269 16.49 -0.94 -27.48
C SER A 269 16.46 -1.92 -26.29
N VAL A 270 15.41 -1.84 -25.47
CA VAL A 270 15.14 -2.81 -24.39
C VAL A 270 14.49 -4.10 -24.96
N PRO A 271 14.57 -5.25 -24.24
CA PRO A 271 13.90 -6.49 -24.66
C PRO A 271 12.39 -6.30 -24.91
N SER A 272 11.79 -7.10 -25.83
CA SER A 272 10.37 -6.92 -26.17
C SER A 272 9.46 -7.09 -24.96
N SER A 273 9.77 -8.02 -24.07
CA SER A 273 9.04 -8.26 -22.82
C SER A 273 9.02 -7.04 -21.90
N VAL A 274 10.14 -6.30 -21.81
CA VAL A 274 10.27 -5.05 -21.05
C VAL A 274 9.48 -3.92 -21.71
N CYS A 275 9.60 -3.77 -23.03
CA CYS A 275 8.81 -2.82 -23.82
C CYS A 275 7.29 -3.02 -23.62
N GLU A 276 6.84 -4.27 -23.58
CA GLU A 276 5.43 -4.59 -23.34
C GLU A 276 4.97 -4.15 -21.95
N GLN A 277 5.76 -4.41 -20.90
CA GLN A 277 5.42 -3.94 -19.56
C GLN A 277 5.33 -2.41 -19.49
N TYR A 278 6.20 -1.66 -20.17
CA TYR A 278 6.07 -0.20 -20.21
C TYR A 278 4.77 0.25 -20.90
N ARG A 279 4.40 -0.36 -22.03
CA ARG A 279 3.14 -0.06 -22.74
C ARG A 279 1.91 -0.35 -21.88
N ASP A 280 1.91 -1.47 -21.15
CA ASP A 280 0.83 -1.81 -20.23
C ASP A 280 0.70 -0.74 -19.15
N ASN A 281 1.82 -0.26 -18.61
CA ASN A 281 1.83 0.78 -17.59
C ASN A 281 1.44 2.17 -18.11
N GLN A 282 1.73 2.51 -19.37
CA GLN A 282 1.21 3.71 -20.02
C GLN A 282 -0.29 3.66 -20.18
N ARG A 283 -0.81 2.51 -20.67
CA ARG A 283 -2.25 2.28 -20.78
C ARG A 283 -2.92 2.45 -19.42
N TRP A 284 -2.33 1.87 -18.37
CA TRP A 284 -2.80 2.04 -17.00
C TRP A 284 -2.87 3.51 -16.58
N ILE A 285 -1.81 4.30 -16.78
CA ILE A 285 -1.80 5.73 -16.41
C ILE A 285 -2.91 6.51 -17.13
N CYS A 286 -3.08 6.29 -18.42
CA CYS A 286 -4.14 6.91 -19.21
C CYS A 286 -5.55 6.58 -18.70
N GLU A 287 -5.78 5.33 -18.28
CA GLU A 287 -7.08 4.91 -17.77
C GLU A 287 -7.31 5.34 -16.31
N ALA A 288 -6.26 5.39 -15.50
CA ALA A 288 -6.37 5.73 -14.09
C ALA A 288 -6.87 7.16 -13.86
N ASP A 289 -6.61 8.11 -14.78
CA ASP A 289 -7.19 9.45 -14.76
C ASP A 289 -8.68 9.43 -15.15
N LYS A 290 -9.03 8.76 -16.26
CA LYS A 290 -10.42 8.64 -16.75
C LYS A 290 -11.37 8.03 -15.72
N HIS A 291 -10.86 7.09 -14.92
CA HIS A 291 -11.65 6.37 -13.92
C HIS A 291 -11.68 7.02 -12.53
N GLN A 292 -11.09 8.21 -12.36
CA GLN A 292 -11.16 9.02 -11.13
C GLN A 292 -10.81 8.25 -9.85
N LEU A 293 -9.70 7.50 -9.89
CA LEU A 293 -9.29 6.62 -8.79
C LEU A 293 -8.64 7.37 -7.60
N VAL A 294 -8.62 8.69 -7.63
CA VAL A 294 -7.96 9.51 -6.62
C VAL A 294 -8.88 9.72 -5.40
N VAL A 295 -8.51 9.10 -4.28
CA VAL A 295 -9.09 9.39 -2.95
C VAL A 295 -7.99 9.96 -2.06
N GLY A 296 -8.26 11.08 -1.38
CA GLY A 296 -7.31 11.73 -0.47
C GLY A 296 -6.18 12.47 -1.20
N SER A 297 -4.93 12.05 -0.98
CA SER A 297 -3.75 12.69 -1.58
C SER A 297 -3.71 12.50 -3.09
N GLN A 298 -3.16 13.50 -3.79
CA GLN A 298 -2.90 13.46 -5.23
C GLN A 298 -1.75 12.50 -5.51
N ALA A 299 -2.11 11.23 -5.75
CA ALA A 299 -1.17 10.14 -5.79
C ALA A 299 -1.48 9.19 -6.95
N ARG A 300 -0.43 8.64 -7.55
CA ARG A 300 -0.49 7.67 -8.64
C ARG A 300 0.50 6.53 -8.38
N ILE A 301 0.24 5.41 -9.05
CA ILE A 301 1.10 4.23 -9.11
C ILE A 301 1.22 3.79 -10.56
N LEU A 302 2.37 3.23 -10.93
CA LEU A 302 2.57 2.33 -12.07
C LEU A 302 3.61 1.28 -11.70
N TYR A 303 3.84 0.29 -12.55
CA TYR A 303 4.96 -0.64 -12.44
C TYR A 303 6.11 -0.18 -13.33
N SER A 304 7.32 -0.17 -12.76
CA SER A 304 8.52 0.20 -13.51
C SER A 304 9.73 -0.55 -12.97
N ASP A 305 10.69 -0.81 -13.85
CA ASP A 305 11.99 -1.37 -13.54
C ASP A 305 12.99 -0.29 -13.08
N GLN A 306 14.23 -0.66 -12.79
CA GLN A 306 15.24 0.27 -12.30
C GLN A 306 15.44 1.48 -13.23
N ALA A 307 15.56 1.25 -14.55
CA ALA A 307 15.82 2.30 -15.52
C ALA A 307 14.64 3.28 -15.61
N GLY A 308 13.41 2.77 -15.66
CA GLY A 308 12.21 3.58 -15.67
C GLY A 308 12.01 4.37 -14.38
N ARG A 309 12.23 3.75 -13.20
CA ARG A 309 12.15 4.44 -11.89
C ARG A 309 13.11 5.64 -11.82
N ILE A 310 14.36 5.46 -12.27
CA ILE A 310 15.36 6.54 -12.31
C ILE A 310 14.91 7.64 -13.28
N ALA A 311 14.48 7.29 -14.49
CA ALA A 311 14.07 8.27 -15.50
C ALA A 311 12.88 9.11 -15.05
N ILE A 312 11.85 8.48 -14.46
CA ILE A 312 10.67 9.16 -13.92
C ILE A 312 11.09 10.10 -12.79
N SER A 313 11.90 9.62 -11.85
CA SER A 313 12.36 10.41 -10.70
C SER A 313 13.13 11.66 -11.13
N LEU A 314 14.03 11.53 -12.11
CA LEU A 314 14.78 12.66 -12.66
C LEU A 314 13.86 13.68 -13.35
N LYS A 315 12.87 13.23 -14.12
CA LYS A 315 11.87 14.10 -14.76
C LYS A 315 11.02 14.85 -13.74
N PHE A 316 10.59 14.20 -12.67
CA PHE A 316 9.85 14.85 -11.59
C PHE A 316 10.72 15.90 -10.90
N ASN A 317 11.95 15.54 -10.54
CA ASN A 317 12.87 16.46 -9.87
C ASN A 317 13.18 17.69 -10.74
N GLU A 318 13.37 17.50 -12.05
CA GLU A 318 13.54 18.60 -13.00
C GLU A 318 12.29 19.49 -13.09
N ALA A 319 11.11 18.88 -13.14
CA ALA A 319 9.85 19.61 -13.20
C ALA A 319 9.57 20.44 -11.93
N VAL A 320 9.98 19.94 -10.75
CA VAL A 320 9.97 20.73 -9.50
C VAL A 320 10.98 21.87 -9.60
N ARG A 321 12.21 21.58 -10.02
CA ARG A 321 13.31 22.57 -10.10
C ARG A 321 12.99 23.73 -11.04
N CYS A 322 12.35 23.47 -12.18
CA CYS A 322 11.99 24.50 -13.16
C CYS A 322 10.63 25.17 -12.88
N GLY A 323 9.94 24.80 -11.79
CA GLY A 323 8.65 25.37 -11.42
C GLY A 323 7.47 24.90 -12.26
N LYS A 324 7.63 23.83 -13.07
CA LYS A 324 6.52 23.18 -13.79
C LYS A 324 5.55 22.49 -12.82
N LEU A 325 6.06 21.95 -11.71
CA LEU A 325 5.27 21.45 -10.58
C LEU A 325 5.25 22.49 -9.46
N LYS A 326 4.10 22.63 -8.78
CA LYS A 326 3.93 23.65 -7.73
C LYS A 326 4.68 23.34 -6.44
N SER A 327 4.96 22.07 -6.18
CA SER A 327 5.64 21.61 -4.97
C SER A 327 6.39 20.30 -5.22
N GLY A 328 7.03 19.77 -4.18
CA GLY A 328 7.76 18.51 -4.24
C GLY A 328 6.89 17.31 -4.59
N VAL A 329 7.57 16.22 -4.97
CA VAL A 329 6.94 14.92 -5.22
C VAL A 329 7.58 13.90 -4.28
N VAL A 330 6.76 13.20 -3.51
CA VAL A 330 7.22 12.10 -2.65
C VAL A 330 7.15 10.83 -3.44
N ILE A 331 8.28 10.14 -3.60
CA ILE A 331 8.36 8.83 -4.24
C ILE A 331 8.29 7.75 -3.16
N ASN A 332 7.48 6.72 -3.40
CA ASN A 332 7.29 5.59 -2.50
C ASN A 332 6.94 4.32 -3.30
N ARG A 333 6.77 3.19 -2.63
CA ARG A 333 6.34 1.91 -3.21
C ARG A 333 5.63 1.05 -2.19
N ASP A 334 4.90 0.04 -2.66
CA ASP A 334 4.45 -1.06 -1.81
C ASP A 334 5.63 -2.00 -1.49
N HIS A 335 5.46 -2.83 -0.47
CA HIS A 335 6.35 -3.93 -0.14
C HIS A 335 6.19 -5.11 -1.12
N TYR A 336 5.08 -5.16 -1.86
CA TYR A 336 4.85 -6.08 -2.97
C TYR A 336 5.68 -5.69 -4.20
N ASP A 337 6.99 -5.88 -4.13
CA ASP A 337 7.96 -5.44 -5.13
C ASP A 337 9.03 -6.52 -5.38
N VAL A 338 9.84 -6.35 -6.43
CA VAL A 338 10.97 -7.23 -6.77
C VAL A 338 11.95 -7.42 -5.60
N SER A 339 12.04 -6.43 -4.71
CA SER A 339 12.91 -6.47 -3.54
C SER A 339 12.25 -5.83 -2.32
N GLY A 340 12.72 -6.22 -1.13
CA GLY A 340 12.24 -5.70 0.15
C GLY A 340 11.23 -6.59 0.87
N THR A 341 10.83 -7.72 0.28
CA THR A 341 9.96 -8.73 0.92
C THR A 341 10.41 -10.14 0.55
N ASN A 342 10.69 -10.97 1.56
CA ASN A 342 10.86 -12.41 1.38
C ASN A 342 9.60 -13.09 1.91
N SER A 343 8.80 -13.67 1.01
CA SER A 343 7.52 -14.30 1.32
C SER A 343 7.34 -15.53 0.44
N PRO A 344 7.68 -16.75 0.94
CA PRO A 344 7.70 -17.97 0.12
C PRO A 344 6.34 -18.36 -0.44
N PHE A 345 5.26 -17.80 0.09
CA PHE A 345 3.90 -18.04 -0.39
C PHE A 345 3.38 -16.95 -1.35
N ARG A 346 4.20 -15.92 -1.65
CA ARG A 346 3.84 -14.80 -2.54
C ARG A 346 5.04 -14.30 -3.34
N GLU A 347 5.71 -13.24 -2.87
CA GLU A 347 6.72 -12.48 -3.62
C GLU A 347 7.91 -13.33 -4.06
N THR A 348 8.30 -14.33 -3.26
CA THR A 348 9.42 -15.24 -3.56
C THR A 348 8.94 -16.66 -3.90
N SER A 349 7.65 -16.82 -4.23
CA SER A 349 7.03 -18.14 -4.45
C SER A 349 7.48 -18.86 -5.73
N ASN A 350 8.05 -18.14 -6.69
CA ASN A 350 8.62 -18.71 -7.93
C ASN A 350 10.12 -19.04 -7.81
N ILE A 351 10.74 -18.84 -6.64
CA ILE A 351 12.15 -19.18 -6.41
C ILE A 351 12.26 -20.66 -6.01
N VAL A 352 12.77 -21.48 -6.93
CA VAL A 352 12.72 -22.96 -6.81
C VAL A 352 13.95 -23.59 -6.15
N GLU A 353 15.05 -22.83 -5.99
CA GLU A 353 16.31 -23.33 -5.42
C GLU A 353 16.31 -23.46 -3.87
N GLY A 354 15.17 -23.18 -3.23
CA GLY A 354 15.00 -23.26 -1.77
C GLY A 354 15.34 -21.97 -1.01
N SER A 355 15.93 -20.97 -1.69
CA SER A 355 16.26 -19.66 -1.10
C SER A 355 15.02 -18.81 -0.73
N ALA A 356 13.82 -19.20 -1.20
CA ALA A 356 12.54 -18.55 -0.87
C ALA A 356 12.25 -18.46 0.64
N TYR A 357 12.76 -19.40 1.44
CA TYR A 357 12.62 -19.44 2.91
C TYR A 357 13.74 -18.71 3.65
N TRP A 358 14.75 -18.24 2.93
CA TRP A 358 15.89 -17.57 3.53
C TRP A 358 15.55 -16.10 3.72
N LEU A 359 15.80 -15.59 4.91
CA LEU A 359 15.91 -14.16 5.13
C LEU A 359 17.39 -13.80 4.89
N SER A 360 17.80 -13.70 3.62
CA SER A 360 19.09 -13.09 3.32
C SER A 360 19.03 -11.64 3.78
N LYS A 361 19.90 -11.26 4.72
CA LYS A 361 19.91 -9.93 5.31
C LYS A 361 20.15 -8.91 4.18
N PRO A 362 19.18 -8.04 3.83
CA PRO A 362 19.52 -6.87 3.06
C PRO A 362 20.41 -6.01 3.96
N GLU A 363 21.37 -5.28 3.40
CA GLU A 363 22.22 -4.31 4.11
C GLU A 363 21.40 -3.30 4.95
N MET A 364 20.09 -3.21 4.71
CA MET A 364 19.08 -2.54 5.54
C MET A 364 19.04 -3.02 7.02
N LEU A 365 19.38 -4.28 7.34
CA LEU A 365 19.33 -4.76 8.74
C LEU A 365 20.44 -4.16 9.63
N SER A 366 21.60 -3.81 9.05
CA SER A 366 22.61 -3.06 9.79
C SER A 366 22.05 -1.70 10.18
N TRP A 367 21.41 -1.01 9.24
CA TRP A 367 20.80 0.30 9.48
C TRP A 367 19.59 0.25 10.42
N ASP A 368 18.67 -0.70 10.27
CA ASP A 368 17.44 -0.79 11.08
C ASP A 368 17.75 -1.04 12.57
N VAL A 369 18.65 -2.00 12.84
CA VAL A 369 19.09 -2.31 14.21
C VAL A 369 19.92 -1.16 14.76
N SER A 370 20.91 -0.66 14.01
CA SER A 370 21.78 0.43 14.48
C SER A 370 21.01 1.72 14.72
N ASN A 371 19.99 2.04 13.92
CA ASN A 371 19.11 3.18 14.13
C ASN A 371 18.27 3.03 15.42
N GLY A 372 17.69 1.85 15.64
CA GLY A 372 16.95 1.54 16.88
C GLY A 372 17.83 1.60 18.13
N VAL A 373 19.06 1.10 18.04
CA VAL A 373 20.06 1.13 19.13
C VAL A 373 20.57 2.56 19.35
N ALA A 374 20.86 3.32 18.29
CA ALA A 374 21.27 4.73 18.35
C ALA A 374 20.24 5.61 19.06
N ARG A 375 18.95 5.46 18.72
CA ARG A 375 17.87 6.19 19.40
C ARG A 375 17.80 5.86 20.89
N ARG A 376 17.90 4.58 21.25
CA ARG A 376 17.86 4.12 22.66
C ARG A 376 19.09 4.61 23.43
N SER A 377 20.26 4.62 22.77
CA SER A 377 21.50 5.19 23.27
C SER A 377 21.31 6.66 23.63
N TRP A 378 20.82 7.47 22.69
CA TRP A 378 20.52 8.90 22.89
C TRP A 378 19.52 9.16 24.02
N SER A 379 18.57 8.24 24.20
CA SER A 379 17.57 8.30 25.29
C SER A 379 18.13 7.90 26.67
N GLY A 380 19.45 7.69 26.80
CA GLY A 380 20.12 7.38 28.06
C GLY A 380 20.22 5.89 28.42
N ASN A 381 19.90 4.97 27.50
CA ASN A 381 20.01 3.54 27.77
C ASN A 381 21.47 3.06 27.69
N ARG A 382 22.07 2.69 28.83
CA ARG A 382 23.48 2.27 28.94
C ARG A 382 23.86 1.09 28.02
N LYS A 383 23.03 0.05 27.94
CA LYS A 383 23.32 -1.11 27.07
C LYS A 383 23.30 -0.72 25.60
N ALA A 384 22.38 0.15 25.20
CA ALA A 384 22.34 0.65 23.83
C ALA A 384 23.53 1.57 23.50
N GLN A 385 24.05 2.33 24.48
CA GLN A 385 25.29 3.12 24.32
C GLN A 385 26.51 2.23 24.10
N GLU A 386 26.62 1.11 24.82
CA GLU A 386 27.68 0.12 24.62
C GLU A 386 27.55 -0.56 23.25
N THR A 387 26.34 -1.01 22.90
CA THR A 387 26.10 -1.69 21.62
C THR A 387 26.35 -0.79 20.41
N ILE A 388 25.94 0.49 20.45
CA ILE A 388 26.17 1.40 19.32
C ILE A 388 27.65 1.76 19.15
N LYS A 389 28.43 1.81 20.25
CA LYS A 389 29.89 2.00 20.18
C LYS A 389 30.55 0.83 19.46
N ASN A 390 30.21 -0.39 19.83
CA ASN A 390 30.73 -1.58 19.16
C ASN A 390 30.36 -1.59 17.66
N PHE A 391 29.14 -1.16 17.30
CA PHE A 391 28.75 -1.05 15.88
C PHE A 391 29.56 0.01 15.13
N MET A 392 29.88 1.15 15.75
CA MET A 392 30.75 2.18 15.14
C MET A 392 32.22 1.75 15.06
N ASP A 393 32.67 0.85 15.94
CA ASP A 393 34.02 0.26 15.87
C ASP A 393 34.12 -0.79 14.75
N ASP A 394 33.06 -1.55 14.52
CA ASP A 394 32.97 -2.57 13.47
C ASP A 394 32.71 -1.97 12.07
N ASP A 395 32.03 -0.83 11.99
CA ASP A 395 31.69 -0.11 10.74
C ASP A 395 32.15 1.37 10.80
N PRO A 396 33.32 1.70 10.21
CA PRO A 396 33.87 3.06 10.22
C PRO A 396 33.01 4.11 9.50
N GLU A 397 32.05 3.70 8.66
CA GLU A 397 31.13 4.61 7.98
C GLU A 397 29.91 4.97 8.84
N LEU A 398 29.65 4.21 9.91
CA LEU A 398 28.57 4.47 10.87
C LEU A 398 29.04 5.48 11.93
N LEU A 399 28.57 6.73 11.83
CA LEU A 399 28.86 7.79 12.81
C LEU A 399 27.60 8.20 13.57
N VAL A 400 27.54 7.89 14.87
CA VAL A 400 26.40 8.20 15.74
C VAL A 400 26.84 9.08 16.92
N THR A 401 26.15 10.21 17.11
CA THR A 401 26.37 11.10 18.25
C THR A 401 25.99 10.42 19.57
N LEU A 402 26.94 10.29 20.48
CA LEU A 402 26.70 9.74 21.82
C LEU A 402 26.21 10.84 22.78
N PRO A 403 25.24 10.56 23.66
CA PRO A 403 24.79 11.55 24.63
C PRO A 403 25.84 11.77 25.72
N ASN A 404 26.06 13.03 26.09
CA ASN A 404 26.86 13.39 27.25
C ASN A 404 26.07 13.08 28.52
N GLN A 405 26.73 12.46 29.51
CA GLN A 405 26.12 12.34 30.83
C GLN A 405 26.26 13.67 31.56
N ILE A 406 25.14 14.20 32.02
CA ILE A 406 25.09 15.39 32.89
C ILE A 406 24.81 14.88 34.29
N ASP A 407 25.65 15.26 35.26
CA ASP A 407 25.37 15.02 36.65
C ASP A 407 24.27 15.99 37.10
N ILE A 408 23.15 15.45 37.59
CA ILE A 408 22.00 16.25 38.01
C ILE A 408 22.38 17.13 39.21
N SER A 409 23.42 16.77 39.98
CA SER A 409 23.96 17.59 41.08
C SER A 409 24.70 18.85 40.62
N GLU A 410 25.09 18.94 39.34
CA GLU A 410 25.67 20.14 38.73
C GLU A 410 24.60 21.08 38.16
N LEU A 411 23.33 20.66 38.18
CA LEU A 411 22.21 21.47 37.74
C LEU A 411 21.60 22.19 38.95
N ASP A 412 21.95 23.46 39.14
CA ASP A 412 21.33 24.38 40.12
C ASP A 412 19.85 24.62 39.76
N ILE A 413 18.99 23.64 40.07
CA ILE A 413 17.55 23.67 39.78
C ILE A 413 16.71 23.21 41.00
N LEU A 414 17.06 23.71 42.18
CA LEU A 414 16.14 23.75 43.33
C LEU A 414 15.77 25.19 43.68
#